data_AF-A0A098S4E3-F1
#
_entry.id   AF-A0A098S4E3-F1
#
_cell.length_a   1.000
_cell.length_b   1.000
_cell.length_c   1.000
_cell.angle_alpha   90.00
_cell.angle_beta   90.00
_cell.angle_gamma   90.00
#
_symmetry.space_group_name_H-M   'P 1'
#
loop_
_entity.id
_entity.type
_entity.pdbx_description
1 polymer ?
#
loop_
_entity_poly.entity_id
_entity_poly.type
_entity_poly.pdbx_seq_one_letter_code
_entity_poly.pdbx_strand_id
1 'polypeptide(L)' 'MILDKPLTNLQLELLKLYSMELNEEQLKDVRRLLANYFAKQASDEMDRLWDEHGWNEETMETWLAEEAN' A
#
# COMPACT_ATOMS: atom_id res chain seq x y z
N MET A 1 -15.85 9.34 22.84
CA MET A 1 -14.95 8.18 23.02
C MET A 1 -15.00 7.34 21.75
N ILE A 2 -13.87 6.75 21.33
CA ILE A 2 -13.76 5.92 20.09
C ILE A 2 -14.57 4.59 20.20
N LEU A 3 -15.15 4.29 21.36
CA LEU A 3 -15.77 3.01 21.72
C LEU A 3 -17.22 2.79 21.23
N ASP A 4 -17.90 3.76 20.62
CA ASP A 4 -19.31 3.62 20.22
C ASP A 4 -19.53 3.06 18.79
N LYS A 5 -18.46 2.78 18.03
CA LYS A 5 -18.59 2.17 16.69
C LYS A 5 -18.18 0.70 16.72
N PRO A 6 -18.94 -0.20 16.05
CA PRO A 6 -18.51 -1.58 15.90
C PRO A 6 -17.16 -1.64 15.19
N LEU A 7 -16.34 -2.63 15.57
CA LEU A 7 -15.03 -2.85 14.96
C LEU A 7 -15.17 -3.10 13.46
N THR A 8 -14.22 -2.56 12.68
CA THR A 8 -14.13 -2.87 11.26
C THR A 8 -13.74 -4.34 11.07
N ASN A 9 -14.04 -4.89 9.89
CA ASN A 9 -13.59 -6.22 9.50
C ASN A 9 -12.07 -6.41 9.68
N LEU A 10 -11.26 -5.42 9.28
CA LEU A 10 -9.80 -5.47 9.46
C LEU A 10 -9.41 -5.51 10.94
N GLN A 11 -10.06 -4.69 11.78
CA GLN A 11 -9.79 -4.70 13.23
C GLN A 11 -10.10 -6.07 13.85
N LEU A 12 -11.21 -6.71 13.44
CA LEU A 12 -11.56 -8.05 13.91
C LEU A 12 -10.54 -9.12 13.47
N GLU A 13 -10.02 -9.05 12.24
CA GLU A 13 -8.99 -9.98 11.77
C GLU A 13 -7.66 -9.80 12.51
N LEU A 14 -7.26 -8.55 12.78
CA LEU A 14 -6.05 -8.28 13.58
C LEU A 14 -6.16 -8.87 15.00
N LEU A 15 -7.35 -8.79 15.63
CA LEU A 15 -7.58 -9.40 16.94
C LEU A 15 -7.42 -10.93 16.90
N LYS A 16 -7.85 -11.60 15.82
CA LYS A 16 -7.60 -13.03 15.64
C LYS A 16 -6.11 -13.32 15.50
N LEU A 17 -5.37 -12.53 14.73
CA LEU A 17 -3.92 -12.68 14.60
C LEU A 17 -3.18 -12.52 15.93
N TYR A 18 -3.64 -11.63 16.82
CA TYR A 18 -3.05 -11.49 18.17
C TYR A 18 -3.19 -12.76 19.00
N SER A 19 -4.29 -13.50 18.86
CA SER A 19 -4.48 -14.78 19.56
C SER A 19 -3.55 -15.90 19.06
N MET A 20 -2.91 -15.72 17.90
CA MET A 20 -2.00 -16.70 17.31
C MET A 20 -0.55 -16.56 17.82
N GLU A 21 -0.25 -15.57 18.66
CA GLU A 21 1.08 -15.33 19.25
C GLU A 21 2.22 -15.40 18.22
N LEU A 22 2.05 -14.71 17.09
CA LEU A 22 3.03 -14.71 16.00
C LEU A 22 4.41 -14.32 16.51
N ASN A 23 5.42 -15.11 16.14
CA ASN A 23 6.81 -14.74 16.38
C ASN A 23 7.24 -13.56 15.48
N GLU A 24 8.42 -12.99 15.75
CA GLU A 24 8.90 -11.81 15.02
C GLU A 24 9.02 -12.02 13.50
N GLU A 25 9.40 -13.23 13.08
CA GLU A 25 9.53 -13.59 11.66
C GLU A 25 8.16 -13.63 10.98
N GLN A 26 7.18 -14.29 11.58
CA GLN A 26 5.82 -14.35 11.08
C GLN A 26 5.18 -12.96 11.02
N LEU A 27 5.41 -12.11 12.02
CA LEU A 27 4.92 -10.73 12.00
C LEU A 27 5.59 -9.92 10.88
N LYS A 28 6.87 -10.15 10.61
CA LYS A 28 7.59 -9.53 9.49
C LYS A 28 7.00 -9.96 8.15
N ASP A 29 6.60 -11.22 8.02
CA ASP A 29 5.99 -11.73 6.80
C ASP A 29 4.59 -11.14 6.57
N VAL A 30 3.77 -10.98 7.62
CA VAL A 30 2.49 -10.25 7.51
C VAL A 30 2.72 -8.81 7.04
N ARG A 31 3.71 -8.11 7.62
CA ARG A 31 4.05 -6.74 7.18
C ARG A 31 4.48 -6.69 5.72
N ARG A 32 5.30 -7.65 5.27
CA ARG A 32 5.74 -7.76 3.87
C ARG A 32 4.57 -8.03 2.93
N LEU A 33 3.66 -8.91 3.31
CA LEU A 33 2.48 -9.23 2.52
C LEU A 33 1.60 -7.98 2.30
N LEU A 34 1.35 -7.21 3.37
CA LEU A 34 0.61 -5.95 3.28
C LEU A 34 1.35 -4.91 2.43
N ALA A 35 2.66 -4.73 2.65
CA ALA A 35 3.47 -3.78 1.90
C ALA A 35 3.46 -4.10 0.40
N ASN A 36 3.65 -5.37 0.03
CA ASN A 36 3.63 -5.82 -1.35
C ASN A 36 2.25 -5.63 -2.00
N TYR A 37 1.18 -5.91 -1.26
CA TYR A 37 -0.19 -5.72 -1.76
C TYR A 37 -0.45 -4.25 -2.11
N PHE A 38 -0.17 -3.32 -1.19
CA PHE A 38 -0.40 -1.90 -1.45
C PHE A 38 0.59 -1.30 -2.46
N ALA A 39 1.84 -1.76 -2.48
CA ALA A 39 2.80 -1.36 -3.50
C ALA A 39 2.31 -1.78 -4.90
N LYS A 40 1.80 -3.01 -5.04
CA LYS A 40 1.20 -3.46 -6.29
C LYS A 40 -0.01 -2.61 -6.69
N GLN A 41 -0.92 -2.32 -5.77
CA GLN A 41 -2.07 -1.46 -6.07
C GLN A 41 -1.65 -0.06 -6.53
N ALA A 42 -0.63 0.52 -5.90
CA ALA A 42 -0.11 1.83 -6.29
C ALA A 42 0.56 1.79 -7.67
N SER A 43 1.36 0.76 -7.97
CA SER A 43 1.95 0.55 -9.28
C SER A 43 0.89 0.35 -10.37
N ASP A 44 -0.09 -0.51 -10.13
CA ASP A 44 -1.17 -0.78 -11.10
C ASP A 44 -1.98 0.49 -11.40
N GLU A 45 -2.23 1.34 -10.40
CA GLU A 45 -2.91 2.63 -10.59
C GLU A 45 -2.02 3.64 -11.34
N MET A 46 -0.72 3.66 -11.09
CA MET A 46 0.22 4.51 -11.83
C MET A 46 0.27 4.10 -13.31
N ASP A 47 0.33 2.80 -13.60
CA ASP A 47 0.28 2.27 -14.97
C ASP A 47 -1.03 2.70 -15.66
N ARG A 48 -2.17 2.62 -14.95
CA ARG A 48 -3.47 3.08 -15.47
C ARG A 48 -3.46 4.57 -15.83
N LEU A 49 -2.93 5.41 -14.95
CA LEU A 49 -2.84 6.85 -15.17
C LEU A 49 -1.85 7.18 -16.30
N TRP A 50 -0.75 6.43 -16.40
CA TRP A 50 0.23 6.56 -17.46
C TRP A 50 -0.40 6.39 -18.85
N ASP A 51 -1.20 5.35 -19.01
CA ASP A 51 -1.93 5.09 -20.24
C ASP A 51 -3.06 6.12 -20.48
N GLU A 52 -3.84 6.46 -19.45
CA GLU A 52 -4.97 7.40 -19.56
C GLU A 52 -4.51 8.81 -19.98
N HIS A 53 -3.38 9.26 -19.45
CA HIS A 53 -2.82 10.57 -19.76
C HIS A 53 -1.88 10.57 -20.97
N GLY A 54 -1.61 9.40 -21.57
CA GLY A 54 -0.69 9.26 -22.70
C GLY A 54 0.73 9.71 -22.36
N TRP A 55 1.14 9.50 -21.10
CA TRP A 55 2.49 9.81 -20.66
C TRP A 55 3.51 8.98 -21.43
N ASN A 56 4.69 9.58 -21.62
CA ASN A 56 5.76 9.01 -22.42
C ASN A 56 7.12 9.45 -21.86
N GLU A 57 8.17 9.13 -22.60
CA GLU A 57 9.55 9.47 -22.22
C GLU A 57 9.77 10.98 -22.02
N GLU A 58 9.15 11.84 -22.84
CA GLU A 58 9.20 13.31 -22.70
C GLU A 58 8.55 13.79 -21.39
N THR A 59 7.46 13.12 -20.97
CA THR A 59 6.84 13.40 -19.66
C THR A 59 7.81 13.10 -18.52
N MET A 60 8.53 11.97 -18.62
CA MET A 60 9.52 11.57 -17.62
C MET A 60 10.71 12.54 -17.58
N GLU A 61 11.23 12.95 -18.74
CA GLU A 61 12.30 13.95 -18.84
C GLU A 61 11.89 15.28 -18.20
N THR A 62 10.64 15.70 -18.40
CA THR A 62 10.09 16.92 -17.81
C THR A 62 10.06 16.84 -16.28
N TRP A 63 9.54 15.75 -15.72
CA TRP A 63 9.49 15.57 -14.26
C TRP A 63 10.88 15.51 -13.61
N LEU A 64 11.85 14.84 -14.26
CA LEU A 64 13.22 14.77 -13.78
C LEU A 64 13.91 16.15 -13.80
N ALA A 65 13.61 16.98 -14.79
CA ALA A 65 14.12 18.33 -14.86
C ALA A 65 13.51 19.27 -13.80
N GLU A 66 12.23 19.09 -13.46
CA GLU A 66 11.56 19.83 -12.39
C GLU A 66 12.10 19.50 -11.00
N GLU A 67 12.36 18.22 -10.70
CA GLU A 67 12.92 17.79 -9.40
C GLU A 67 14.38 18.26 -9.20
N ALA A 68 15.11 18.51 -10.28
CA ALA A 68 16.51 18.94 -10.24
C ALA A 68 16.71 20.45 -9.98
N ASN A 69 15.62 21.21 -9.83
CA ASN A 69 15.60 22.68 -9.73
C ASN A 69 15.04 23.16 -8.39
#